data_AF-A0A5X9GHR4-F1
#
_entry.id   AF-A0A5X9GHR4-F1
#
_cell.length_a   1.000
_cell.length_b   1.000
_cell.length_c   1.000
_cell.angle_alpha   90.00
_cell.angle_beta   90.00
_cell.angle_gamma   90.00
#
_symmetry.space_group_name_H-M   'P 1'
#
loop_
_entity.id
_entity.type
_entity.pdbx_description
1 polymer ?
#
loop_
_entity_poly.entity_id
_entity_poly.type
_entity_poly.pdbx_seq_one_letter_code
_entity_poly.pdbx_strand_id
1 'polypeptide(L)'
;YVLDEYIPFCMPRWRGSHEEIREFLESSVCDHLSAAEREHLELLIWWDDHRDLRIKEVDSPAEQERIIAKAEEISLRAHIQESRHNALKWLRVCYSDLDDNDALWRTLQRSIVEKVKFNNYFFDDTIKFALRDFPDTLWMYNFLCQNAQQTEFAVPKIRRGYFQYAGLLGFEKDEAQGLAWLDSVADIQYNHNWRAAIKNFNWFGLPEHFVPLAELGAQRNIPAALNLLGLEHNNKENNGLLPYDPAIALGYFQRAAEILHRQLALRESTPYKLIDNGGYTDYENDLQNIHFSIGVCNQRLSKQEPDTEKRSAYEKELLDNLWLAHQFGHKEAWGLFLLNIFEVKDITLAHKHLELVQQEANKGTLHAMVTLSRLHGNKHDRTLFNMRLSARWAHFAFTLYPDNEIVMDCLDHLHFDSFWKRFRFAWYTIRIPNSELPGQVNSMV
;
A
#
# COMPACT_ATOMS: atom_id res chain seq x y z
N TYR A 1 -12.58 16.34 36.12
CA TYR A 1 -13.64 16.53 35.11
C TYR A 1 -13.66 17.94 34.53
N VAL A 2 -14.10 19.00 35.24
CA VAL A 2 -14.11 20.36 34.62
C VAL A 2 -12.71 20.85 34.25
N LEU A 3 -11.69 20.55 35.06
CA LEU A 3 -10.31 20.99 34.79
C LEU A 3 -9.63 20.17 33.69
N ASP A 4 -9.82 18.86 33.66
CA ASP A 4 -9.24 17.97 32.64
C ASP A 4 -9.83 18.21 31.24
N GLU A 5 -11.07 18.71 31.17
CA GLU A 5 -11.72 19.04 29.90
C GLU A 5 -11.47 20.49 29.49
N TYR A 6 -11.38 21.45 30.42
CA TYR A 6 -11.25 22.87 30.12
C TYR A 6 -9.80 23.33 29.91
N ILE A 7 -8.86 22.87 30.75
CA ILE A 7 -7.45 23.31 30.68
C ILE A 7 -6.79 22.99 29.33
N PRO A 8 -7.05 21.84 28.68
CA PRO A 8 -6.54 21.60 27.34
C PRO A 8 -6.97 22.64 26.31
N PHE A 9 -8.13 23.30 26.46
CA PHE A 9 -8.57 24.39 25.57
C PHE A 9 -7.94 25.75 25.91
N CYS A 10 -7.26 25.87 27.04
CA CYS A 10 -6.47 27.05 27.42
C CYS A 10 -5.01 26.94 26.95
N MET A 11 -4.62 25.88 26.27
CA MET A 11 -3.27 25.72 25.73
C MET A 11 -3.01 26.64 24.52
N PRO A 12 -1.75 27.04 24.25
CA PRO A 12 -1.35 27.84 23.09
C PRO A 12 -1.96 27.41 21.75
N ARG A 13 -2.09 26.10 21.51
CA ARG A 13 -2.68 25.57 20.28
C ARG A 13 -4.15 25.97 20.05
N TRP A 14 -4.84 26.40 21.11
CA TRP A 14 -6.21 26.91 21.09
C TRP A 14 -6.29 28.41 21.41
N ARG A 15 -5.18 29.13 21.25
CA ARG A 15 -5.03 30.58 21.51
C ARG A 15 -5.00 31.00 22.98
N GLY A 16 -4.78 30.07 23.92
CA GLY A 16 -4.44 30.43 25.30
C GLY A 16 -2.92 30.55 25.52
N SER A 17 -2.45 30.43 26.76
CA SER A 17 -1.03 30.46 27.09
C SER A 17 -0.67 29.50 28.23
N HIS A 18 0.55 28.97 28.21
CA HIS A 18 1.04 28.15 29.33
C HIS A 18 1.17 28.95 30.63
N GLU A 19 1.46 30.25 30.53
CA GLU A 19 1.62 31.11 31.70
C GLU A 19 0.29 31.30 32.43
N GLU A 20 -0.81 31.55 31.69
CA GLU A 20 -2.15 31.62 32.28
C GLU A 20 -2.53 30.32 33.00
N ILE A 21 -2.11 29.16 32.47
CA ILE A 21 -2.34 27.86 33.13
C ILE A 21 -1.51 27.76 34.41
N ARG A 22 -0.23 28.18 34.41
CA ARG A 22 0.61 28.20 35.62
C ARG A 22 0.05 29.13 36.70
N GLU A 23 -0.31 30.35 36.33
CA GLU A 23 -0.93 31.32 37.24
C GLU A 23 -2.25 30.78 37.83
N PHE A 24 -3.05 30.08 37.01
CA PHE A 24 -4.27 29.43 37.47
C PHE A 24 -3.97 28.32 38.50
N LEU A 25 -2.95 27.49 38.27
CA LEU A 25 -2.51 26.44 39.21
C LEU A 25 -1.99 26.99 40.53
N GLU A 26 -1.35 28.15 40.51
CA GLU A 26 -0.87 28.87 41.70
C GLU A 26 -1.98 29.61 42.45
N SER A 27 -3.15 29.79 41.83
CA SER A 27 -4.26 30.50 42.45
C SER A 27 -4.94 29.68 43.57
N SER A 28 -5.51 30.38 44.55
CA SER A 28 -6.29 29.77 45.64
C SER A 28 -7.50 28.92 45.17
N VAL A 29 -7.93 29.11 43.92
CA VAL A 29 -9.00 28.27 43.32
C VAL A 29 -8.55 26.81 43.23
N CYS A 30 -7.25 26.56 43.07
CA CYS A 30 -6.66 25.22 42.95
C CYS A 30 -6.22 24.61 44.29
N ASP A 31 -6.54 25.23 45.44
CA ASP A 31 -6.17 24.73 46.78
C ASP A 31 -6.80 23.38 47.13
N HIS A 32 -7.90 23.04 46.48
CA HIS A 32 -8.58 21.75 46.64
C HIS A 32 -7.92 20.60 45.85
N LEU A 33 -6.99 20.90 44.92
CA LEU A 33 -6.32 19.89 44.12
C LEU A 33 -5.29 19.12 44.94
N SER A 34 -5.31 17.80 44.79
CA SER A 34 -4.25 16.94 45.30
C SER A 34 -2.91 17.21 44.60
N ALA A 35 -1.81 16.79 45.23
CA ALA A 35 -0.49 16.87 44.62
C ALA A 35 -0.41 16.13 43.26
N ALA A 36 -1.14 15.02 43.12
CA ALA A 36 -1.19 14.25 41.89
C ALA A 36 -1.93 14.99 40.75
N GLU A 37 -3.02 15.69 41.07
CA GLU A 37 -3.77 16.50 40.10
C GLU A 37 -2.96 17.72 39.67
N ARG A 38 -2.28 18.39 40.61
CA ARG A 38 -1.37 19.50 40.28
C ARG A 38 -0.22 19.05 39.36
N GLU A 39 0.45 17.94 39.70
CA GLU A 39 1.48 17.36 38.85
C GLU A 39 0.95 17.03 37.44
N HIS A 40 -0.25 16.44 37.33
CA HIS A 40 -0.82 16.12 36.03
C HIS A 40 -1.03 17.36 35.15
N LEU A 41 -1.54 18.46 35.73
CA LEU A 41 -1.75 19.69 34.99
C LEU A 41 -0.44 20.37 34.57
N GLU A 42 0.60 20.31 35.40
CA GLU A 42 1.95 20.74 35.00
C GLU A 42 2.51 19.89 33.85
N LEU A 43 2.25 18.58 33.87
CA LEU A 43 2.67 17.67 32.81
C LEU A 43 1.90 17.89 31.50
N LEU A 44 0.66 18.36 31.56
CA LEU A 44 -0.10 18.74 30.37
C LEU A 44 0.54 19.93 29.64
N ILE A 45 1.08 20.91 30.38
CA ILE A 45 1.84 22.03 29.79
C ILE A 45 3.06 21.49 29.05
N TRP A 46 3.86 20.64 29.71
CA TRP A 46 5.04 20.06 29.08
C TRP A 46 4.67 19.18 27.88
N TRP A 47 3.53 18.48 27.93
CA TRP A 47 3.03 17.72 26.78
C TRP A 47 2.61 18.57 25.60
N ASP A 48 2.03 19.74 25.82
CA ASP A 48 1.63 20.60 24.71
C ASP A 48 2.83 21.00 23.83
N ASP A 49 3.99 21.25 24.45
CA ASP A 49 5.24 21.57 23.75
C ASP A 49 5.82 20.39 22.95
N HIS A 50 5.64 19.14 23.41
CA HIS A 50 6.40 17.98 22.90
C HIS A 50 5.55 16.88 22.27
N ARG A 51 4.22 16.90 22.43
CA ARG A 51 3.31 15.82 21.97
C ARG A 51 3.45 15.55 20.48
N ASP A 52 3.50 16.61 19.69
CA ASP A 52 3.52 16.55 18.22
C ASP A 52 4.97 16.65 17.68
N LEU A 53 5.96 16.77 18.57
CA LEU A 53 7.40 16.82 18.24
C LEU A 53 7.91 15.42 17.87
N ARG A 54 8.51 15.30 16.68
CA ARG A 54 9.31 14.13 16.30
C ARG A 54 10.73 14.30 16.85
N ILE A 55 11.21 13.35 17.65
CA ILE A 55 12.52 13.50 18.30
C ILE A 55 13.67 13.66 17.31
N LYS A 56 13.56 13.04 16.12
CA LYS A 56 14.54 13.14 15.04
C LYS A 56 14.60 14.52 14.36
N GLU A 57 13.61 15.39 14.61
CA GLU A 57 13.59 16.76 14.11
C GLU A 57 14.30 17.73 15.07
N VAL A 58 14.72 17.26 16.25
CA VAL A 58 15.51 18.05 17.19
C VAL A 58 16.99 17.96 16.78
N ASP A 59 17.59 19.08 16.38
CA ASP A 59 18.95 19.11 15.82
C ASP A 59 20.05 18.76 16.83
N SER A 60 19.81 18.99 18.12
CA SER A 60 20.82 18.83 19.18
C SER A 60 20.68 17.48 19.89
N PRO A 61 21.69 16.59 19.84
CA PRO A 61 21.66 15.32 20.57
C PRO A 61 21.53 15.50 22.09
N ALA A 62 22.14 16.53 22.66
CA ALA A 62 22.04 16.83 24.09
C ALA A 62 20.63 17.29 24.49
N GLU A 63 19.93 17.96 23.58
CA GLU A 63 18.53 18.35 23.76
C GLU A 63 17.60 17.15 23.63
N GLN A 64 17.84 16.28 22.64
CA GLN A 64 17.12 15.01 22.51
C GLN A 64 17.22 14.18 23.80
N GLU A 65 18.45 14.00 24.32
CA GLU A 65 18.68 13.24 25.55
C GLU A 65 17.95 13.85 26.75
N ARG A 66 17.94 15.19 26.86
CA ARG A 66 17.25 15.89 27.94
C ARG A 66 15.73 15.70 27.88
N ILE A 67 15.13 15.80 26.69
CA ILE A 67 13.68 15.62 26.50
C ILE A 67 13.30 14.16 26.78
N ILE A 68 14.07 13.20 26.24
CA ILE A 68 13.87 11.76 26.49
C ILE A 68 13.98 11.45 27.98
N ALA A 69 15.02 11.96 28.67
CA ALA A 69 15.20 11.75 30.10
C ALA A 69 14.02 12.27 30.93
N LYS A 70 13.41 13.40 30.51
CA LYS A 70 12.21 13.92 31.17
C LYS A 70 11.01 12.99 30.95
N ALA A 71 10.79 12.51 29.73
CA ALA A 71 9.74 11.53 29.45
C ALA A 71 9.95 10.21 30.24
N GLU A 72 11.21 9.75 30.37
CA GLU A 72 11.57 8.59 31.18
C GLU A 72 11.23 8.80 32.67
N GLU A 73 11.56 9.98 33.22
CA GLU A 73 11.18 10.33 34.58
C GLU A 73 9.65 10.26 34.79
N ILE A 74 8.90 10.90 33.89
CA ILE A 74 7.43 10.98 33.95
C ILE A 74 6.83 9.58 33.89
N SER A 75 7.29 8.76 32.95
CA SER A 75 6.80 7.39 32.78
C SER A 75 7.08 6.47 33.97
N LEU A 76 8.02 6.82 34.86
CA LEU A 76 8.34 6.06 36.07
C LEU A 76 7.65 6.60 37.32
N ARG A 77 7.52 7.93 37.43
CA ARG A 77 7.20 8.60 38.70
C ARG A 77 5.87 9.32 38.74
N ALA A 78 5.25 9.63 37.60
CA ALA A 78 4.00 10.38 37.60
C ALA A 78 2.92 9.61 38.37
N HIS A 79 2.22 10.32 39.26
CA HIS A 79 1.23 9.73 40.16
C HIS A 79 0.00 9.26 39.36
N ILE A 80 -0.41 10.04 38.37
CA ILE A 80 -1.55 9.72 37.51
C ILE A 80 -1.14 8.76 36.39
N GLN A 81 -1.91 7.68 36.23
CA GLN A 81 -1.66 6.64 35.25
C GLN A 81 -1.66 7.18 33.81
N GLU A 82 -2.57 8.10 33.49
CA GLU A 82 -2.63 8.71 32.17
C GLU A 82 -1.33 9.44 31.78
N SER A 83 -0.72 10.17 32.71
CA SER A 83 0.57 10.82 32.48
C SER A 83 1.67 9.81 32.15
N ARG A 84 1.73 8.68 32.90
CA ARG A 84 2.68 7.60 32.61
C ARG A 84 2.41 6.97 31.24
N HIS A 85 1.15 6.73 30.89
CA HIS A 85 0.75 6.17 29.61
C HIS A 85 1.15 7.07 28.43
N ASN A 86 0.92 8.37 28.54
CA ASN A 86 1.29 9.33 27.50
C ASN A 86 2.81 9.40 27.33
N ALA A 87 3.57 9.35 28.42
CA ALA A 87 5.03 9.30 28.36
C ALA A 87 5.54 8.04 27.67
N LEU A 88 5.00 6.88 28.05
CA LEU A 88 5.36 5.61 27.42
C LEU A 88 4.98 5.58 25.93
N LYS A 89 3.82 6.15 25.55
CA LYS A 89 3.41 6.28 24.14
C LYS A 89 4.42 7.10 23.34
N TRP A 90 4.81 8.25 23.87
CA TRP A 90 5.75 9.15 23.20
C TRP A 90 7.15 8.52 23.10
N LEU A 91 7.68 7.98 24.20
CA LEU A 91 8.99 7.29 24.24
C LEU A 91 9.11 6.17 23.19
N ARG A 92 8.06 5.38 22.97
CA ARG A 92 8.08 4.33 21.92
C ARG A 92 8.25 4.92 20.52
N VAL A 93 7.61 6.05 20.23
CA VAL A 93 7.78 6.74 18.94
C VAL A 93 9.21 7.29 18.85
N CYS A 94 9.73 7.88 19.93
CA CYS A 94 11.09 8.41 19.95
C CYS A 94 12.15 7.34 19.67
N TYR A 95 12.13 6.24 20.42
CA TYR A 95 13.11 5.17 20.25
C TYR A 95 12.95 4.45 18.90
N SER A 96 11.73 4.40 18.34
CA SER A 96 11.54 3.94 16.97
C SER A 96 12.08 4.92 15.92
N ASP A 97 11.95 6.23 16.12
CA ASP A 97 12.50 7.25 15.20
C ASP A 97 14.04 7.31 15.25
N LEU A 98 14.64 6.89 16.37
CA LEU A 98 16.10 6.84 16.58
C LEU A 98 16.72 5.47 16.28
N ASP A 99 15.92 4.48 15.86
CA ASP A 99 16.33 3.09 15.66
C ASP A 99 17.00 2.42 16.90
N ASP A 100 16.70 2.91 18.11
CA ASP A 100 17.17 2.32 19.38
C ASP A 100 16.25 1.17 19.81
N ASN A 101 16.49 0.00 19.21
CA ASN A 101 15.69 -1.20 19.45
C ASN A 101 15.72 -1.69 20.91
N ASP A 102 16.84 -1.50 21.62
CA ASP A 102 16.96 -1.97 23.00
C ASP A 102 16.19 -1.08 23.97
N ALA A 103 16.27 0.24 23.79
CA ALA A 103 15.44 1.17 24.56
C ALA A 103 13.96 0.99 24.22
N LEU A 104 13.61 0.89 22.93
CA LEU A 104 12.25 0.62 22.48
C LEU A 104 11.68 -0.65 23.14
N TRP A 105 12.46 -1.73 23.16
CA TRP A 105 12.02 -2.98 23.76
C TRP A 105 11.73 -2.86 25.26
N ARG A 106 12.61 -2.21 26.03
CA ARG A 106 12.38 -1.95 27.46
C ARG A 106 11.14 -1.09 27.68
N THR A 107 10.92 -0.07 26.85
CA THR A 107 9.72 0.78 26.93
C THR A 107 8.45 0.00 26.60
N LEU A 108 8.48 -0.92 25.62
CA LEU A 108 7.36 -1.81 25.31
C LEU A 108 7.03 -2.71 26.49
N GLN A 109 8.01 -3.34 27.12
CA GLN A 109 7.81 -4.17 28.32
C GLN A 109 7.14 -3.39 29.46
N ARG A 110 7.62 -2.18 29.75
CA ARG A 110 7.01 -1.30 30.76
C ARG A 110 5.58 -0.91 30.40
N SER A 111 5.33 -0.64 29.13
CA SER A 111 3.99 -0.32 28.62
C SER A 111 3.01 -1.47 28.81
N ILE A 112 3.47 -2.73 28.69
CA ILE A 112 2.64 -3.91 28.95
C ILE A 112 2.27 -4.01 30.43
N VAL A 113 3.23 -3.78 31.34
CA VAL A 113 2.99 -3.77 32.80
C VAL A 113 1.96 -2.70 33.20
N GLU A 114 2.04 -1.52 32.60
CA GLU A 114 1.07 -0.42 32.81
C GLU A 114 -0.25 -0.63 32.07
N LYS A 115 -0.39 -1.70 31.27
CA LYS A 115 -1.59 -2.02 30.47
C LYS A 115 -1.93 -0.94 29.44
N VAL A 116 -0.90 -0.35 28.82
CA VAL A 116 -1.06 0.60 27.72
C VAL A 116 -1.55 -0.13 26.47
N LYS A 117 -2.60 0.38 25.83
CA LYS A 117 -3.08 -0.13 24.53
C LYS A 117 -2.04 0.11 23.43
N PHE A 118 -1.73 -0.92 22.64
CA PHE A 118 -0.85 -0.83 21.48
C PHE A 118 -1.62 -0.71 20.15
N ASN A 119 -1.08 0.09 19.24
CA ASN A 119 -1.46 0.08 17.83
C ASN A 119 -0.86 -1.15 17.13
N ASN A 120 -1.24 -1.37 15.86
CA ASN A 120 -0.77 -2.53 15.09
C ASN A 120 0.77 -2.60 15.01
N TYR A 121 1.44 -1.44 14.85
CA TYR A 121 2.88 -1.35 14.67
C TYR A 121 3.65 -1.82 15.91
N PHE A 122 3.41 -1.19 17.06
CA PHE A 122 4.09 -1.54 18.31
C PHE A 122 3.69 -2.92 18.85
N PHE A 123 2.48 -3.39 18.51
CA PHE A 123 2.07 -4.75 18.80
C PHE A 123 2.94 -5.77 18.08
N ASP A 124 3.15 -5.60 16.77
CA ASP A 124 4.00 -6.50 15.99
C ASP A 124 5.50 -6.36 16.37
N ASP A 125 6.00 -5.15 16.69
CA ASP A 125 7.35 -4.96 17.26
C ASP A 125 7.54 -5.79 18.54
N THR A 126 6.53 -5.76 19.42
CA THR A 126 6.56 -6.52 20.67
C THR A 126 6.69 -8.02 20.40
N ILE A 127 5.94 -8.55 19.43
CA ILE A 127 6.05 -9.95 18.99
C ILE A 127 7.47 -10.24 18.51
N LYS A 128 8.01 -9.39 17.63
CA LYS A 128 9.34 -9.58 17.05
C LYS A 128 10.44 -9.58 18.11
N PHE A 129 10.43 -8.63 19.05
CA PHE A 129 11.41 -8.60 20.12
C PHE A 129 11.23 -9.77 21.10
N ALA A 130 9.99 -10.15 21.40
CA ALA A 130 9.71 -11.31 22.24
C ALA A 130 10.19 -12.62 21.60
N LEU A 131 10.10 -12.78 20.29
CA LEU A 131 10.65 -13.95 19.58
C LEU A 131 12.17 -14.05 19.73
N ARG A 132 12.87 -12.92 19.78
CA ARG A 132 14.33 -12.87 20.01
C ARG A 132 14.69 -13.29 21.43
N ASP A 133 13.97 -12.79 22.43
CA ASP A 133 14.39 -12.87 23.83
C ASP A 133 13.67 -13.95 24.65
N PHE A 134 12.41 -14.25 24.33
CA PHE A 134 11.51 -15.14 25.07
C PHE A 134 10.63 -16.01 24.15
N PRO A 135 11.20 -16.76 23.19
CA PRO A 135 10.42 -17.56 22.25
C PRO A 135 9.55 -18.59 22.99
N ASP A 136 8.28 -18.70 22.60
CA ASP A 136 7.32 -19.69 23.09
C ASP A 136 7.11 -19.73 24.61
N THR A 137 7.15 -18.56 25.24
CA THR A 137 6.92 -18.43 26.69
C THR A 137 5.47 -18.11 27.04
N LEU A 138 5.05 -18.49 28.26
CA LEU A 138 3.77 -18.09 28.84
C LEU A 138 3.60 -16.56 28.88
N TRP A 139 4.72 -15.82 28.91
CA TRP A 139 4.72 -14.36 28.82
C TRP A 139 4.11 -13.88 27.49
N MET A 140 4.52 -14.48 26.37
CA MET A 140 4.03 -14.13 25.05
C MET A 140 2.54 -14.44 24.90
N TYR A 141 2.11 -15.62 25.37
CA TYR A 141 0.70 -15.98 25.45
C TYR A 141 -0.12 -14.95 26.23
N ASN A 142 0.33 -14.56 27.43
CA ASN A 142 -0.38 -13.60 28.29
C ASN A 142 -0.46 -12.22 27.64
N PHE A 143 0.63 -11.75 27.03
CA PHE A 143 0.67 -10.48 26.30
C PHE A 143 -0.36 -10.46 25.15
N LEU A 144 -0.37 -11.51 24.31
CA LEU A 144 -1.26 -11.63 23.16
C LEU A 144 -2.73 -11.69 23.60
N CYS A 145 -3.02 -12.47 24.66
CA CYS A 145 -4.37 -12.56 25.22
C CYS A 145 -4.87 -11.23 25.78
N GLN A 146 -4.04 -10.56 26.58
CA GLN A 146 -4.37 -9.28 27.20
C GLN A 146 -4.64 -8.20 26.14
N ASN A 147 -3.74 -8.05 25.17
CA ASN A 147 -3.86 -6.99 24.18
C ASN A 147 -5.06 -7.18 23.27
N ALA A 148 -5.32 -8.40 22.80
CA ALA A 148 -6.48 -8.67 21.94
C ALA A 148 -7.83 -8.37 22.62
N GLN A 149 -7.89 -8.41 23.96
CA GLN A 149 -9.10 -8.06 24.72
C GLN A 149 -9.23 -6.54 24.97
N GLN A 150 -8.11 -5.85 25.14
CA GLN A 150 -8.10 -4.44 25.55
C GLN A 150 -8.10 -3.45 24.37
N THR A 151 -7.77 -3.94 23.18
CA THR A 151 -7.56 -3.11 22.00
C THR A 151 -8.77 -3.03 21.07
N GLU A 152 -8.96 -1.85 20.47
CA GLU A 152 -9.91 -1.63 19.39
C GLU A 152 -9.34 -2.07 18.03
N PHE A 153 -8.02 -2.26 17.95
CA PHE A 153 -7.34 -2.62 16.70
C PHE A 153 -7.57 -4.08 16.31
N ALA A 154 -7.70 -4.36 15.02
CA ALA A 154 -8.04 -5.69 14.54
C ALA A 154 -6.83 -6.64 14.39
N VAL A 155 -5.61 -6.14 14.13
CA VAL A 155 -4.42 -7.01 13.96
C VAL A 155 -4.15 -7.88 15.20
N PRO A 156 -4.20 -7.35 16.45
CA PRO A 156 -4.06 -8.19 17.63
C PRO A 156 -5.09 -9.32 17.73
N LYS A 157 -6.34 -9.07 17.30
CA LYS A 157 -7.40 -10.09 17.27
C LYS A 157 -7.15 -11.14 16.20
N ILE A 158 -6.73 -10.74 14.99
CA ILE A 158 -6.35 -11.65 13.91
C ILE A 158 -5.18 -12.55 14.37
N ARG A 159 -4.15 -11.95 14.98
CA ARG A 159 -2.98 -12.65 15.50
C ARG A 159 -3.34 -13.65 16.59
N ARG A 160 -4.12 -13.22 17.59
CA ARG A 160 -4.64 -14.13 18.61
C ARG A 160 -5.40 -15.30 18.00
N GLY A 161 -6.32 -15.04 17.08
CA GLY A 161 -7.11 -16.08 16.43
C GLY A 161 -6.25 -17.08 15.67
N TYR A 162 -5.27 -16.59 14.90
CA TYR A 162 -4.37 -17.46 14.16
C TYR A 162 -3.41 -18.25 15.06
N PHE A 163 -2.82 -17.63 16.08
CA PHE A 163 -1.91 -18.33 16.98
C PHE A 163 -2.61 -19.38 17.83
N GLN A 164 -3.86 -19.13 18.24
CA GLN A 164 -4.72 -20.15 18.84
C GLN A 164 -5.04 -21.28 17.85
N TYR A 165 -5.40 -20.94 16.61
CA TYR A 165 -5.72 -21.91 15.56
C TYR A 165 -4.55 -22.84 15.24
N ALA A 166 -3.34 -22.28 15.16
CA ALA A 166 -2.13 -23.00 14.78
C ALA A 166 -1.39 -23.63 15.98
N GLY A 167 -1.67 -23.21 17.22
CA GLY A 167 -0.95 -23.65 18.41
C GLY A 167 0.48 -23.11 18.47
N LEU A 168 0.63 -21.78 18.36
CA LEU A 168 1.93 -21.10 18.27
C LEU A 168 2.11 -20.11 19.42
N LEU A 169 3.37 -19.75 19.74
CA LEU A 169 3.69 -18.63 20.64
C LEU A 169 3.07 -18.78 22.04
N GLY A 170 3.13 -20.01 22.56
CA GLY A 170 2.58 -20.38 23.87
C GLY A 170 1.08 -20.72 23.88
N PHE A 171 0.39 -20.68 22.74
CA PHE A 171 -0.99 -21.18 22.64
C PHE A 171 -1.03 -22.70 22.47
N GLU A 172 -1.93 -23.36 23.21
CA GLU A 172 -2.37 -24.71 22.86
C GLU A 172 -3.24 -24.64 21.60
N LYS A 173 -3.08 -25.61 20.70
CA LYS A 173 -3.84 -25.63 19.45
C LYS A 173 -5.34 -25.82 19.72
N ASP A 174 -6.14 -24.81 19.36
CA ASP A 174 -7.61 -24.87 19.39
C ASP A 174 -8.16 -24.17 18.14
N GLU A 175 -8.46 -24.98 17.13
CA GLU A 175 -8.96 -24.47 15.85
C GLU A 175 -10.33 -23.79 16.00
N ALA A 176 -11.23 -24.31 16.84
CA ALA A 176 -12.57 -23.77 17.00
C ALA A 176 -12.53 -22.38 17.63
N GLN A 177 -11.77 -22.23 18.72
CA GLN A 177 -11.60 -20.94 19.38
C GLN A 177 -10.83 -19.95 18.51
N GLY A 178 -9.81 -20.42 17.78
CA GLY A 178 -9.05 -19.60 16.83
C GLY A 178 -9.93 -19.06 15.70
N LEU A 179 -10.74 -19.92 15.07
CA LEU A 179 -11.67 -19.53 14.03
C LEU A 179 -12.71 -18.53 14.54
N ALA A 180 -13.26 -18.71 15.75
CA ALA A 180 -14.19 -17.75 16.33
C ALA A 180 -13.60 -16.34 16.48
N TRP A 181 -12.32 -16.23 16.85
CA TRP A 181 -11.62 -14.94 16.87
C TRP A 181 -11.45 -14.35 15.48
N LEU A 182 -11.06 -15.16 14.48
CA LEU A 182 -10.90 -14.70 13.10
C LEU A 182 -12.25 -14.27 12.48
N ASP A 183 -13.34 -14.94 12.84
CA ASP A 183 -14.70 -14.62 12.38
C ASP A 183 -15.18 -13.27 12.94
N SER A 184 -14.74 -12.90 14.16
CA SER A 184 -15.05 -11.58 14.74
C SER A 184 -14.44 -10.40 13.97
N VAL A 185 -13.49 -10.67 13.07
CA VAL A 185 -12.78 -9.70 12.23
C VAL A 185 -12.87 -10.05 10.75
N ALA A 186 -13.92 -10.77 10.33
CA ALA A 186 -14.13 -11.20 8.94
C ALA A 186 -14.74 -10.13 8.02
N ASP A 187 -15.13 -8.97 8.57
CA ASP A 187 -15.73 -7.88 7.81
C ASP A 187 -14.70 -7.16 6.91
N ILE A 188 -15.14 -6.66 5.77
CA ILE A 188 -14.32 -6.00 4.76
C ILE A 188 -13.64 -4.73 5.29
N GLN A 189 -14.22 -4.07 6.30
CA GLN A 189 -13.58 -2.92 6.97
C GLN A 189 -12.20 -3.28 7.56
N TYR A 190 -11.92 -4.56 7.85
CA TYR A 190 -10.64 -5.03 8.37
C TYR A 190 -9.65 -5.46 7.28
N ASN A 191 -9.95 -5.22 6.00
CA ASN A 191 -9.12 -5.62 4.86
C ASN A 191 -7.63 -5.25 5.00
N HIS A 192 -7.34 -4.00 5.41
CA HIS A 192 -5.97 -3.54 5.63
C HIS A 192 -5.29 -4.22 6.82
N ASN A 193 -6.04 -4.52 7.88
CA ASN A 193 -5.50 -5.24 9.05
C ASN A 193 -5.13 -6.68 8.68
N TRP A 194 -5.96 -7.36 7.89
CA TRP A 194 -5.62 -8.69 7.36
C TRP A 194 -4.38 -8.65 6.48
N ARG A 195 -4.26 -7.65 5.58
CA ARG A 195 -3.05 -7.47 4.77
C ARG A 195 -1.79 -7.38 5.64
N ALA A 196 -1.84 -6.51 6.65
CA ALA A 196 -0.71 -6.30 7.56
C ALA A 196 -0.37 -7.59 8.34
N ALA A 197 -1.39 -8.25 8.90
CA ALA A 197 -1.20 -9.49 9.66
C ALA A 197 -0.56 -10.59 8.80
N ILE A 198 -1.01 -10.78 7.55
CA ILE A 198 -0.43 -11.80 6.67
C ILE A 198 1.02 -11.45 6.30
N LYS A 199 1.28 -10.23 5.79
CA LYS A 199 2.61 -9.84 5.29
C LYS A 199 3.70 -9.82 6.37
N ASN A 200 3.35 -9.45 7.60
CA ASN A 200 4.33 -9.26 8.66
C ASN A 200 4.91 -10.58 9.20
N PHE A 201 4.43 -11.75 8.77
CA PHE A 201 5.07 -13.02 9.10
C PHE A 201 6.53 -13.13 8.62
N ASN A 202 6.84 -12.57 7.45
CA ASN A 202 8.21 -12.50 6.96
C ASN A 202 9.11 -11.68 7.91
N TRP A 203 8.56 -10.62 8.50
CA TRP A 203 9.28 -9.77 9.44
C TRP A 203 9.55 -10.46 10.78
N PHE A 204 8.73 -11.44 11.14
CA PHE A 204 8.92 -12.31 12.31
C PHE A 204 9.87 -13.48 12.05
N GLY A 205 10.32 -13.68 10.80
CA GLY A 205 11.10 -14.85 10.43
C GLY A 205 10.28 -16.14 10.40
N LEU A 206 8.96 -16.03 10.18
CA LEU A 206 8.01 -17.15 10.15
C LEU A 206 7.21 -17.21 8.83
N PRO A 207 7.89 -17.20 7.65
CA PRO A 207 7.23 -17.14 6.34
C PRO A 207 6.25 -18.29 6.08
N GLU A 208 6.44 -19.45 6.71
CA GLU A 208 5.57 -20.62 6.61
C GLU A 208 4.13 -20.36 7.07
N HIS A 209 3.92 -19.33 7.88
CA HIS A 209 2.59 -18.94 8.38
C HIS A 209 1.87 -17.92 7.51
N PHE A 210 2.52 -17.40 6.45
CA PHE A 210 1.90 -16.48 5.49
C PHE A 210 0.73 -17.15 4.77
N VAL A 211 0.97 -18.29 4.12
CA VAL A 211 -0.05 -18.98 3.29
C VAL A 211 -1.24 -19.45 4.14
N PRO A 212 -1.05 -20.16 5.28
CA PRO A 212 -2.20 -20.63 6.05
C PRO A 212 -3.09 -19.50 6.59
N LEU A 213 -2.51 -18.36 7.03
CA LEU A 213 -3.33 -17.22 7.44
C LEU A 213 -4.04 -16.57 6.25
N ALA A 214 -3.37 -16.47 5.10
CA ALA A 214 -3.98 -15.94 3.88
C ALA A 214 -5.14 -16.81 3.38
N GLU A 215 -5.03 -18.14 3.46
CA GLU A 215 -6.12 -19.07 3.14
C GLU A 215 -7.33 -18.89 4.07
N LEU A 216 -7.10 -18.75 5.38
CA LEU A 216 -8.16 -18.45 6.35
C LEU A 216 -8.85 -17.10 6.05
N GLY A 217 -8.09 -16.08 5.63
CA GLY A 217 -8.65 -14.81 5.17
C GLY A 217 -9.43 -14.96 3.86
N ALA A 218 -8.94 -15.75 2.92
CA ALA A 218 -9.59 -15.99 1.64
C ALA A 218 -10.91 -16.77 1.77
N GLN A 219 -10.97 -17.74 2.69
CA GLN A 219 -12.22 -18.43 3.05
C GLN A 219 -13.29 -17.44 3.55
N ARG A 220 -12.86 -16.37 4.23
CA ARG A 220 -13.70 -15.26 4.73
C ARG A 220 -13.96 -14.16 3.70
N ASN A 221 -13.59 -14.36 2.43
CA ASN A 221 -13.73 -13.35 1.38
C ASN A 221 -12.97 -12.04 1.67
N ILE A 222 -11.84 -12.07 2.37
CA ILE A 222 -11.04 -10.87 2.59
C ILE A 222 -10.26 -10.52 1.31
N PRO A 223 -10.50 -9.36 0.66
CA PRO A 223 -9.87 -9.03 -0.63
C PRO A 223 -8.34 -9.01 -0.58
N ALA A 224 -7.75 -8.49 0.49
CA ALA A 224 -6.31 -8.46 0.66
C ALA A 224 -5.70 -9.86 0.78
N ALA A 225 -6.37 -10.79 1.44
CA ALA A 225 -5.89 -12.17 1.57
C ALA A 225 -5.94 -12.90 0.21
N LEU A 226 -7.05 -12.74 -0.52
CA LEU A 226 -7.19 -13.21 -1.90
C LEU A 226 -6.10 -12.62 -2.80
N ASN A 227 -5.89 -11.30 -2.74
CA ASN A 227 -4.85 -10.64 -3.54
C ASN A 227 -3.44 -11.17 -3.21
N LEU A 228 -3.12 -11.38 -1.93
CA LEU A 228 -1.81 -11.92 -1.54
C LEU A 228 -1.60 -13.36 -2.04
N LEU A 229 -2.61 -14.24 -1.94
CA LEU A 229 -2.54 -15.59 -2.54
C LEU A 229 -2.39 -15.53 -4.07
N GLY A 230 -3.11 -14.61 -4.72
CA GLY A 230 -2.98 -14.37 -6.15
C GLY A 230 -1.55 -13.95 -6.54
N LEU A 231 -0.92 -13.07 -5.76
CA LEU A 231 0.47 -12.63 -6.00
C LEU A 231 1.47 -13.78 -5.86
N GLU A 232 1.32 -14.65 -4.85
CA GLU A 232 2.17 -15.83 -4.67
C GLU A 232 2.09 -16.78 -5.89
N HIS A 233 0.88 -17.10 -6.35
CA HIS A 233 0.69 -17.90 -7.57
C HIS A 233 1.13 -17.20 -8.86
N ASN A 234 1.21 -15.86 -8.87
CA ASN A 234 1.63 -15.10 -10.05
C ASN A 234 3.15 -14.83 -10.08
N ASN A 235 3.93 -15.41 -9.15
CA ASN A 235 5.37 -15.21 -9.11
C ASN A 235 6.12 -16.12 -10.10
N LYS A 236 6.56 -15.55 -11.22
CA LYS A 236 7.21 -16.30 -12.33
C LYS A 236 8.57 -16.89 -11.95
N GLU A 237 9.28 -16.29 -11.00
CA GLU A 237 10.58 -16.81 -10.54
C GLU A 237 10.42 -18.08 -9.71
N ASN A 238 9.19 -18.41 -9.31
CA ASN A 238 8.84 -19.60 -8.53
C ASN A 238 9.67 -19.71 -7.24
N ASN A 239 10.06 -18.56 -6.69
CA ASN A 239 10.69 -18.40 -5.38
C ASN A 239 9.68 -17.94 -4.31
N GLY A 240 8.39 -17.89 -4.66
CA GLY A 240 7.29 -17.67 -3.73
C GLY A 240 6.96 -18.91 -2.90
N LEU A 241 5.97 -18.79 -2.01
CA LEU A 241 5.51 -19.85 -1.12
C LEU A 241 4.55 -20.83 -1.80
N LEU A 242 3.98 -20.44 -2.95
CA LEU A 242 3.06 -21.23 -3.74
C LEU A 242 3.61 -21.46 -5.15
N PRO A 243 3.25 -22.58 -5.81
CA PRO A 243 3.70 -22.85 -7.17
C PRO A 243 3.13 -21.81 -8.14
N TYR A 244 3.95 -21.41 -9.10
CA TYR A 244 3.54 -20.52 -10.19
C TYR A 244 2.38 -21.12 -11.01
N ASP A 245 1.21 -20.47 -10.95
CA ASP A 245 0.02 -20.80 -11.72
C ASP A 245 -0.82 -19.52 -11.97
N PRO A 246 -0.70 -18.91 -13.17
CA PRO A 246 -1.42 -17.68 -13.49
C PRO A 246 -2.95 -17.87 -13.59
N ALA A 247 -3.46 -19.09 -13.78
CA ALA A 247 -4.89 -19.35 -13.82
C ALA A 247 -5.50 -19.34 -12.42
N ILE A 248 -4.82 -19.97 -11.44
CA ILE A 248 -5.21 -19.89 -10.03
C ILE A 248 -5.10 -18.44 -9.53
N ALA A 249 -4.00 -17.76 -9.86
CA ALA A 249 -3.82 -16.35 -9.51
C ALA A 249 -4.95 -15.46 -10.04
N LEU A 250 -5.33 -15.65 -11.31
CA LEU A 250 -6.44 -14.92 -11.92
C LEU A 250 -7.75 -15.10 -11.15
N GLY A 251 -8.09 -16.32 -10.75
CA GLY A 251 -9.29 -16.60 -9.97
C GLY A 251 -9.32 -15.86 -8.63
N TYR A 252 -8.18 -15.79 -7.94
CA TYR A 252 -8.06 -15.02 -6.69
C TYR A 252 -8.26 -13.52 -6.92
N PHE A 253 -7.60 -12.95 -7.92
CA PHE A 253 -7.71 -11.52 -8.22
C PHE A 253 -9.13 -11.13 -8.65
N GLN A 254 -9.79 -11.95 -9.49
CA GLN A 254 -11.16 -11.72 -9.92
C GLN A 254 -12.14 -11.71 -8.74
N ARG A 255 -12.02 -12.68 -7.83
CA ARG A 255 -12.86 -12.74 -6.62
C ARG A 255 -12.62 -11.51 -5.72
N ALA A 256 -11.37 -11.09 -5.54
CA ALA A 256 -11.04 -9.90 -4.77
C ALA A 256 -11.65 -8.62 -5.40
N ALA A 257 -11.51 -8.45 -6.71
CA ALA A 257 -12.09 -7.33 -7.44
C ALA A 257 -13.62 -7.29 -7.32
N GLU A 258 -14.29 -8.44 -7.47
CA GLU A 258 -15.75 -8.54 -7.38
C GLU A 258 -16.28 -8.07 -6.01
N ILE A 259 -15.60 -8.46 -4.93
CA ILE A 259 -15.97 -8.06 -3.56
C ILE A 259 -15.79 -6.56 -3.37
N LEU A 260 -14.67 -5.99 -3.83
CA LEU A 260 -14.39 -4.56 -3.71
C LEU A 260 -15.37 -3.72 -4.54
N HIS A 261 -15.68 -4.13 -5.77
CA HIS A 261 -16.69 -3.47 -6.61
C HIS A 261 -18.06 -3.48 -5.95
N ARG A 262 -18.48 -4.60 -5.34
CA ARG A 262 -19.73 -4.66 -4.57
C ARG A 262 -19.72 -3.66 -3.42
N GLN A 263 -18.60 -3.51 -2.71
CA GLN A 263 -18.48 -2.55 -1.62
C GLN A 263 -18.54 -1.10 -2.10
N LEU A 264 -17.90 -0.78 -3.23
CA LEU A 264 -17.98 0.55 -3.84
C LEU A 264 -19.41 0.89 -4.26
N ALA A 265 -20.12 -0.05 -4.89
CA ALA A 265 -21.51 0.14 -5.29
C ALA A 265 -22.44 0.38 -4.07
N LEU A 266 -22.25 -0.37 -2.97
CA LEU A 266 -22.97 -0.16 -1.72
C LEU A 266 -22.71 1.25 -1.15
N ARG A 267 -21.44 1.68 -1.14
CA ARG A 267 -21.03 3.01 -0.69
C ARG A 267 -21.67 4.12 -1.52
N GLU A 268 -21.75 3.95 -2.84
CA GLU A 268 -22.39 4.92 -3.75
C GLU A 268 -23.91 5.00 -3.57
N SER A 269 -24.54 3.89 -3.18
CA SER A 269 -26.00 3.81 -2.97
C SER A 269 -26.50 4.36 -1.63
N THR A 270 -25.61 4.68 -0.68
CA THR A 270 -25.98 5.08 0.69
C THR A 270 -26.25 6.59 0.81
N PRO A 271 -27.47 7.04 1.19
CA PRO A 271 -27.80 8.46 1.36
C PRO A 271 -27.10 9.09 2.57
N TYR A 272 -26.78 10.40 2.48
CA TYR A 272 -26.12 11.20 3.52
C TYR A 272 -24.73 10.70 3.90
N LYS A 273 -23.75 10.97 3.02
CA LYS A 273 -22.34 10.90 3.35
C LYS A 273 -22.07 11.88 4.52
N LEU A 274 -21.97 11.38 5.75
CA LEU A 274 -21.03 12.02 6.67
C LEU A 274 -19.70 12.06 5.92
N ILE A 275 -19.10 13.25 5.81
CA ILE A 275 -17.79 13.40 5.21
C ILE A 275 -16.87 12.49 6.01
N ASP A 276 -16.62 11.30 5.50
CA ASP A 276 -15.59 10.43 6.04
C ASP A 276 -14.29 11.14 5.68
N ASN A 277 -13.67 11.77 6.67
CA ASN A 277 -12.33 12.33 6.53
C ASN A 277 -11.29 11.21 6.27
N GLY A 278 -11.69 9.93 6.29
CA GLY A 278 -10.98 8.82 5.67
C GLY A 278 -11.23 8.77 4.16
N GLY A 279 -10.24 9.18 3.39
CA GLY A 279 -10.33 9.48 1.96
C GLY A 279 -10.94 8.42 1.04
N TYR A 280 -11.28 8.89 -0.15
CA TYR A 280 -11.68 8.17 -1.38
C TYR A 280 -10.72 7.02 -1.84
N THR A 281 -9.84 6.48 -1.00
CA THR A 281 -8.58 5.92 -1.49
C THR A 281 -8.39 4.42 -1.32
N ASP A 282 -8.91 3.78 -0.28
CA ASP A 282 -8.34 2.48 0.11
C ASP A 282 -8.78 1.31 -0.78
N TYR A 283 -10.07 1.22 -1.13
CA TYR A 283 -10.58 0.17 -2.02
C TYR A 283 -10.25 0.42 -3.48
N GLU A 284 -10.30 1.68 -3.93
CA GLU A 284 -9.87 2.08 -5.27
C GLU A 284 -8.36 1.85 -5.47
N ASN A 285 -7.54 2.15 -4.46
CA ASN A 285 -6.10 1.86 -4.46
C ASN A 285 -5.81 0.36 -4.49
N ASP A 286 -6.66 -0.47 -3.88
CA ASP A 286 -6.56 -1.92 -4.02
C ASP A 286 -6.97 -2.37 -5.43
N LEU A 287 -8.07 -1.84 -5.96
CA LEU A 287 -8.58 -2.17 -7.28
C LEU A 287 -7.61 -1.82 -8.41
N GLN A 288 -6.90 -0.68 -8.34
CA GLN A 288 -5.90 -0.35 -9.36
C GLN A 288 -4.82 -1.43 -9.49
N ASN A 289 -4.35 -1.99 -8.36
CA ASN A 289 -3.30 -3.01 -8.32
C ASN A 289 -3.85 -4.39 -8.70
N ILE A 290 -5.08 -4.70 -8.28
CA ILE A 290 -5.76 -5.96 -8.62
C ILE A 290 -6.05 -6.02 -10.11
N HIS A 291 -6.63 -4.97 -10.71
CA HIS A 291 -6.88 -4.93 -12.15
C HIS A 291 -5.59 -5.01 -12.97
N PHE A 292 -4.51 -4.35 -12.53
CA PHE A 292 -3.21 -4.50 -13.15
C PHE A 292 -2.74 -5.96 -13.13
N SER A 293 -2.88 -6.64 -11.98
CA SER A 293 -2.51 -8.04 -11.80
C SER A 293 -3.37 -8.99 -12.65
N ILE A 294 -4.68 -8.73 -12.77
CA ILE A 294 -5.59 -9.45 -13.69
C ILE A 294 -5.11 -9.29 -15.13
N GLY A 295 -4.76 -8.07 -15.55
CA GLY A 295 -4.19 -7.82 -16.88
C GLY A 295 -2.94 -8.66 -17.13
N VAL A 296 -1.99 -8.65 -16.20
CA VAL A 296 -0.76 -9.46 -16.28
C VAL A 296 -1.06 -10.96 -16.38
N CYS A 297 -2.00 -11.50 -15.61
CA CYS A 297 -2.40 -12.91 -15.71
C CYS A 297 -2.96 -13.24 -17.10
N ASN A 298 -3.88 -12.41 -17.61
CA ASN A 298 -4.47 -12.58 -18.93
C ASN A 298 -3.42 -12.53 -20.06
N GLN A 299 -2.42 -11.66 -19.95
CA GLN A 299 -1.30 -11.62 -20.89
C GLN A 299 -0.50 -12.92 -20.91
N ARG A 300 -0.32 -13.55 -19.75
CA ARG A 300 0.43 -14.81 -19.62
C ARG A 300 -0.37 -15.98 -20.18
N LEU A 301 -1.66 -16.05 -19.84
CA LEU A 301 -2.58 -17.08 -20.33
C LEU A 301 -2.75 -16.98 -21.85
N SER A 302 -2.89 -15.77 -22.41
CA SER A 302 -3.03 -15.60 -23.87
C SER A 302 -1.80 -16.10 -24.65
N LYS A 303 -0.60 -15.99 -24.08
CA LYS A 303 0.64 -16.50 -24.68
C LYS A 303 0.71 -18.03 -24.70
N GLN A 304 0.03 -18.69 -23.77
CA GLN A 304 0.01 -20.15 -23.62
C GLN A 304 -1.18 -20.81 -24.32
N GLU A 305 -2.24 -20.06 -24.62
CA GLU A 305 -3.49 -20.57 -25.18
C GLU A 305 -3.39 -20.83 -26.70
N PRO A 306 -3.46 -22.10 -27.16
CA PRO A 306 -3.50 -22.42 -28.58
C PRO A 306 -4.84 -22.06 -29.25
N ASP A 307 -5.95 -22.12 -28.52
CA ASP A 307 -7.27 -21.82 -29.06
C ASP A 307 -7.42 -20.32 -29.35
N THR A 308 -7.80 -19.98 -30.58
CA THR A 308 -7.81 -18.57 -31.01
C THR A 308 -8.93 -17.76 -30.38
N GLU A 309 -10.09 -18.37 -30.12
CA GLU A 309 -11.22 -17.69 -29.51
C GLU A 309 -10.95 -17.40 -28.03
N LYS A 310 -10.47 -18.40 -27.28
CA LYS A 310 -10.06 -18.23 -25.88
C LYS A 310 -8.90 -17.25 -25.74
N ARG A 311 -7.91 -17.32 -26.64
CA ARG A 311 -6.81 -16.35 -26.64
C ARG A 311 -7.30 -14.93 -26.86
N SER A 312 -8.20 -14.70 -27.83
CA SER A 312 -8.79 -13.37 -28.06
C SER A 312 -9.56 -12.89 -26.83
N ALA A 313 -10.29 -13.77 -26.13
CA ALA A 313 -10.94 -13.42 -24.88
C ALA A 313 -9.94 -12.96 -23.81
N TYR A 314 -8.82 -13.67 -23.62
CA TYR A 314 -7.76 -13.23 -22.70
C TYR A 314 -7.11 -11.91 -23.14
N GLU A 315 -6.86 -11.71 -24.43
CA GLU A 315 -6.31 -10.46 -24.97
C GLU A 315 -7.25 -9.27 -24.72
N LYS A 316 -8.56 -9.48 -24.84
CA LYS A 316 -9.58 -8.49 -24.50
C LYS A 316 -9.55 -8.16 -23.01
N GLU A 317 -9.60 -9.18 -22.15
CA GLU A 317 -9.57 -8.99 -20.69
C GLU A 317 -8.27 -8.32 -20.21
N LEU A 318 -7.14 -8.59 -20.86
CA LEU A 318 -5.89 -7.87 -20.64
C LEU A 318 -6.06 -6.36 -20.86
N LEU A 319 -6.59 -5.95 -22.01
CA LEU A 319 -6.74 -4.53 -22.34
C LEU A 319 -7.80 -3.86 -21.46
N ASP A 320 -8.95 -4.50 -21.26
CA ASP A 320 -10.04 -4.00 -20.41
C ASP A 320 -9.55 -3.78 -18.97
N ASN A 321 -8.76 -4.70 -18.41
CA ASN A 321 -8.25 -4.57 -17.04
C ASN A 321 -7.09 -3.56 -16.91
N LEU A 322 -6.21 -3.43 -17.91
CA LEU A 322 -5.20 -2.37 -17.89
C LEU A 322 -5.86 -0.98 -18.00
N TRP A 323 -6.93 -0.86 -18.79
CA TRP A 323 -7.74 0.37 -18.82
C TRP A 323 -8.38 0.66 -17.47
N LEU A 324 -9.02 -0.32 -16.82
CA LEU A 324 -9.60 -0.15 -15.48
C LEU A 324 -8.54 0.23 -14.44
N ALA A 325 -7.38 -0.43 -14.45
CA ALA A 325 -6.27 -0.08 -13.56
C ALA A 325 -5.84 1.38 -13.75
N HIS A 326 -5.77 1.87 -14.99
CA HIS A 326 -5.51 3.27 -15.28
C HIS A 326 -6.61 4.20 -14.74
N GLN A 327 -7.89 3.86 -14.93
CA GLN A 327 -9.01 4.64 -14.40
C GLN A 327 -8.98 4.77 -12.87
N PHE A 328 -8.50 3.74 -12.17
CA PHE A 328 -8.30 3.77 -10.72
C PHE A 328 -6.97 4.41 -10.27
N GLY A 329 -6.13 4.88 -11.20
CA GLY A 329 -4.91 5.66 -10.91
C GLY A 329 -3.58 4.92 -11.03
N HIS A 330 -3.55 3.68 -11.56
CA HIS A 330 -2.31 2.91 -11.66
C HIS A 330 -1.33 3.58 -12.63
N LYS A 331 -0.17 3.99 -12.11
CA LYS A 331 0.81 4.82 -12.85
C LYS A 331 1.32 4.18 -14.14
N GLU A 332 1.54 2.87 -14.13
CA GLU A 332 2.13 2.15 -15.26
C GLU A 332 1.10 1.58 -16.23
N ALA A 333 -0.18 1.51 -15.82
CA ALA A 333 -1.18 0.75 -16.57
C ALA A 333 -1.48 1.38 -17.94
N TRP A 334 -1.42 2.71 -18.04
CA TRP A 334 -1.66 3.41 -19.30
C TRP A 334 -0.61 3.10 -20.37
N GLY A 335 0.68 3.15 -19.99
CA GLY A 335 1.77 2.82 -20.91
C GLY A 335 1.68 1.38 -21.38
N LEU A 336 1.42 0.44 -20.46
CA LEU A 336 1.25 -0.96 -20.81
C LEU A 336 -0.01 -1.22 -21.63
N PHE A 337 -1.12 -0.55 -21.35
CA PHE A 337 -2.34 -0.63 -22.16
C PHE A 337 -2.02 -0.27 -23.62
N LEU A 338 -1.37 0.88 -23.84
CA LEU A 338 -1.00 1.34 -25.17
C LEU A 338 -0.06 0.36 -25.88
N LEU A 339 0.97 -0.16 -25.21
CA LEU A 339 1.91 -1.11 -25.82
C LEU A 339 1.27 -2.47 -26.11
N ASN A 340 0.34 -2.93 -25.27
CA ASN A 340 -0.28 -4.25 -25.50
C ASN A 340 -1.25 -4.24 -26.70
N ILE A 341 -1.73 -3.08 -27.16
CA ILE A 341 -2.59 -2.97 -28.36
C ILE A 341 -1.91 -3.54 -29.62
N PHE A 342 -0.58 -3.46 -29.77
CA PHE A 342 0.09 -4.07 -30.94
C PHE A 342 0.56 -5.51 -30.69
N GLU A 343 0.53 -5.97 -29.43
CA GLU A 343 0.94 -7.33 -29.05
C GLU A 343 -0.21 -8.34 -29.13
N VAL A 344 -1.47 -7.89 -29.08
CA VAL A 344 -2.63 -8.77 -29.29
C VAL A 344 -2.61 -9.38 -30.70
N LYS A 345 -2.96 -10.66 -30.81
CA LYS A 345 -3.05 -11.37 -32.09
C LYS A 345 -4.40 -11.14 -32.77
N ASP A 346 -5.44 -10.81 -32.01
CA ASP A 346 -6.71 -10.37 -32.58
C ASP A 346 -6.61 -8.93 -33.11
N ILE A 347 -6.42 -8.83 -34.43
CA ILE A 347 -6.31 -7.56 -35.15
C ILE A 347 -7.56 -6.68 -34.95
N THR A 348 -8.74 -7.27 -34.74
CA THR A 348 -9.97 -6.50 -34.55
C THR A 348 -9.97 -5.75 -33.22
N LEU A 349 -9.32 -6.29 -32.17
CA LEU A 349 -9.10 -5.59 -30.91
C LEU A 349 -8.16 -4.40 -31.12
N ALA A 350 -7.06 -4.60 -31.85
CA ALA A 350 -6.14 -3.51 -32.15
C ALA A 350 -6.80 -2.35 -32.92
N HIS A 351 -7.66 -2.68 -33.90
CA HIS A 351 -8.39 -1.69 -34.69
C HIS A 351 -9.39 -0.87 -33.86
N LYS A 352 -10.06 -1.49 -32.88
CA LYS A 352 -10.99 -0.78 -31.98
C LYS A 352 -10.33 0.36 -31.20
N HIS A 353 -9.03 0.24 -30.92
CA HIS A 353 -8.28 1.26 -30.16
C HIS A 353 -7.44 2.18 -31.05
N LEU A 354 -7.46 2.02 -32.38
CA LEU A 354 -6.58 2.76 -33.29
C LEU A 354 -6.75 4.28 -33.18
N GLU A 355 -7.99 4.76 -33.07
CA GLU A 355 -8.26 6.20 -32.94
C GLU A 355 -7.66 6.76 -31.65
N LEU A 356 -7.83 6.06 -30.54
CA LEU A 356 -7.27 6.44 -29.24
C LEU A 356 -5.74 6.50 -29.29
N VAL A 357 -5.10 5.47 -29.84
CA VAL A 357 -3.64 5.45 -30.02
C VAL A 357 -3.19 6.60 -30.91
N GLN A 358 -3.93 6.91 -31.98
CA GLN A 358 -3.62 8.03 -32.87
C GLN A 358 -3.69 9.38 -32.16
N GLN A 359 -4.71 9.60 -31.34
CA GLN A 359 -4.85 10.81 -30.53
C GLN A 359 -3.70 10.96 -29.54
N GLU A 360 -3.34 9.90 -28.82
CA GLU A 360 -2.23 9.91 -27.87
C GLU A 360 -0.86 10.10 -28.53
N ALA A 361 -0.62 9.44 -29.65
CA ALA A 361 0.60 9.61 -30.41
C ALA A 361 0.76 11.06 -30.89
N ASN A 362 -0.34 11.71 -31.30
CA ASN A 362 -0.34 13.12 -31.71
C ASN A 362 -0.05 14.08 -30.54
N LYS A 363 -0.39 13.71 -29.30
CA LYS A 363 0.00 14.45 -28.10
C LYS A 363 1.49 14.28 -27.74
N GLY A 364 2.21 13.40 -28.44
CA GLY A 364 3.61 13.09 -28.17
C GLY A 364 3.80 11.91 -27.20
N THR A 365 2.77 11.13 -26.89
CA THR A 365 2.90 9.98 -25.98
C THR A 365 3.78 8.89 -26.60
N LEU A 366 4.95 8.63 -26.00
CA LEU A 366 5.93 7.64 -26.47
C LEU A 366 5.32 6.28 -26.80
N HIS A 367 4.62 5.69 -25.82
CA HIS A 367 4.02 4.35 -25.94
C HIS A 367 3.09 4.26 -27.15
N ALA A 368 2.27 5.30 -27.39
CA ALA A 368 1.35 5.34 -28.51
C ALA A 368 2.07 5.46 -29.87
N MET A 369 3.15 6.24 -29.96
CA MET A 369 3.96 6.32 -31.19
C MET A 369 4.62 4.99 -31.53
N VAL A 370 5.18 4.30 -30.53
CA VAL A 370 5.73 2.95 -30.69
C VAL A 370 4.64 1.98 -31.16
N THR A 371 3.46 2.03 -30.55
CA THR A 371 2.30 1.21 -30.94
C THR A 371 1.89 1.46 -32.38
N LEU A 372 1.72 2.71 -32.84
CA LEU A 372 1.38 3.00 -34.24
C LEU A 372 2.46 2.51 -35.20
N SER A 373 3.73 2.63 -34.83
CA SER A 373 4.82 2.11 -35.65
C SER A 373 4.67 0.60 -35.84
N ARG A 374 4.39 -0.14 -34.76
CA ARG A 374 4.20 -1.59 -34.79
C ARG A 374 2.93 -2.01 -35.55
N LEU A 375 1.81 -1.33 -35.35
CA LEU A 375 0.56 -1.61 -36.07
C LEU A 375 0.74 -1.43 -37.59
N HIS A 376 1.27 -0.28 -38.03
CA HIS A 376 1.55 -0.06 -39.46
C HIS A 376 2.68 -0.94 -40.01
N GLY A 377 3.56 -1.47 -39.16
CA GLY A 377 4.62 -2.39 -39.52
C GLY A 377 4.18 -3.84 -39.63
N ASN A 378 2.98 -4.18 -39.13
CA ASN A 378 2.48 -5.54 -39.08
C ASN A 378 2.02 -6.03 -40.45
N LYS A 379 2.81 -6.89 -41.09
CA LYS A 379 2.50 -7.45 -42.42
C LYS A 379 1.26 -8.36 -42.44
N HIS A 380 0.83 -8.87 -41.28
CA HIS A 380 -0.36 -9.72 -41.18
C HIS A 380 -1.65 -8.90 -41.26
N ASP A 381 -1.59 -7.61 -40.92
CA ASP A 381 -2.70 -6.68 -41.01
C ASP A 381 -2.68 -5.93 -42.34
N ARG A 382 -3.33 -6.51 -43.36
CA ARG A 382 -3.33 -5.92 -44.70
C ARG A 382 -4.07 -4.58 -44.80
N THR A 383 -4.92 -4.23 -43.84
CA THR A 383 -5.67 -2.96 -43.89
C THR A 383 -4.85 -1.80 -43.34
N LEU A 384 -4.06 -2.02 -42.28
CA LEU A 384 -3.20 -0.99 -41.69
C LEU A 384 -1.75 -1.01 -42.18
N PHE A 385 -1.28 -2.10 -42.77
CA PHE A 385 0.12 -2.24 -43.16
C PHE A 385 0.58 -1.10 -44.09
N ASN A 386 1.49 -0.28 -43.57
CA ASN A 386 2.12 0.81 -44.29
C ASN A 386 3.49 1.08 -43.68
N MET A 387 4.52 0.49 -44.28
CA MET A 387 5.89 0.59 -43.76
C MET A 387 6.43 2.02 -43.73
N ARG A 388 5.93 2.92 -44.60
CA ARG A 388 6.33 4.34 -44.60
C ARG A 388 5.74 5.05 -43.39
N LEU A 389 4.47 4.83 -43.06
CA LEU A 389 3.85 5.35 -41.83
C LEU A 389 4.47 4.73 -40.58
N SER A 390 4.79 3.44 -40.62
CA SER A 390 5.50 2.77 -39.55
C SER A 390 6.86 3.44 -39.24
N ALA A 391 7.67 3.70 -40.28
CA ALA A 391 8.96 4.38 -40.14
C ALA A 391 8.82 5.83 -39.66
N ARG A 392 7.76 6.54 -40.08
CA ARG A 392 7.45 7.91 -39.60
C ARG A 392 7.19 7.94 -38.09
N TRP A 393 6.34 7.06 -37.57
CA TRP A 393 6.06 6.99 -36.12
C TRP A 393 7.28 6.55 -35.30
N ALA A 394 8.07 5.61 -35.83
CA ALA A 394 9.35 5.23 -35.22
C ALA A 394 10.34 6.40 -35.18
N HIS A 395 10.41 7.21 -36.24
CA HIS A 395 11.23 8.42 -36.26
C HIS A 395 10.78 9.45 -35.23
N PHE A 396 9.48 9.67 -35.07
CA PHE A 396 8.96 10.56 -34.03
C PHE A 396 9.33 10.09 -32.62
N ALA A 397 9.13 8.80 -32.33
CA ALA A 397 9.51 8.21 -31.05
C ALA A 397 11.01 8.36 -30.77
N PHE A 398 11.87 8.01 -31.75
CA PHE A 398 13.32 8.11 -31.62
C PHE A 398 13.81 9.55 -31.46
N THR A 399 13.16 10.51 -32.13
CA THR A 399 13.57 11.92 -32.09
C THR A 399 13.18 12.58 -30.76
N LEU A 400 12.00 12.27 -30.23
CA LEU A 400 11.52 12.85 -28.97
C LEU A 400 12.09 12.14 -27.73
N TYR A 401 12.41 10.84 -27.85
CA TYR A 401 12.85 9.98 -26.74
C TYR A 401 14.05 9.10 -27.14
N PRO A 402 15.20 9.70 -27.52
CA PRO A 402 16.33 8.95 -28.10
C PRO A 402 16.96 7.93 -27.15
N ASP A 403 16.97 8.21 -25.85
CA ASP A 403 17.60 7.37 -24.83
C ASP A 403 16.61 6.41 -24.15
N ASN A 404 15.36 6.34 -24.61
CA ASN A 404 14.36 5.48 -23.98
C ASN A 404 14.42 4.05 -24.54
N GLU A 405 14.68 3.08 -23.65
CA GLU A 405 14.87 1.67 -23.98
C GLU A 405 13.67 1.06 -24.75
N ILE A 406 12.44 1.50 -24.48
CA ILE A 406 11.22 1.01 -25.14
C ILE A 406 11.30 1.18 -26.66
N VAL A 407 11.91 2.27 -27.13
CA VAL A 407 12.04 2.55 -28.56
C VAL A 407 12.84 1.45 -29.24
N MET A 408 14.00 1.09 -28.69
CA MET A 408 14.85 0.06 -29.28
C MET A 408 14.25 -1.33 -29.07
N ASP A 409 13.83 -1.65 -27.85
CA ASP A 409 13.23 -2.95 -27.53
C ASP A 409 12.04 -3.28 -28.42
N CYS A 410 11.17 -2.30 -28.67
CA CYS A 410 9.97 -2.54 -29.45
C CYS A 410 10.19 -2.41 -30.95
N LEU A 411 11.16 -1.64 -31.45
CA LEU A 411 11.25 -1.28 -32.87
C LEU A 411 12.50 -1.82 -33.59
N ASP A 412 13.50 -2.35 -32.88
CA ASP A 412 14.75 -2.82 -33.49
C ASP A 412 14.52 -3.86 -34.58
N HIS A 413 13.82 -4.95 -34.26
CA HIS A 413 13.49 -6.00 -35.24
C HIS A 413 12.65 -5.49 -36.44
N LEU A 414 11.98 -4.33 -36.34
CA LEU A 414 11.15 -3.78 -37.41
C LEU A 414 11.92 -2.84 -38.34
N HIS A 415 12.84 -2.03 -37.80
CA HIS A 415 13.51 -0.95 -38.51
C HIS A 415 15.04 -0.95 -38.43
N PHE A 416 15.65 -1.60 -37.43
CA PHE A 416 17.07 -1.37 -37.08
C PHE A 416 17.95 -2.63 -36.97
N ASP A 417 17.41 -3.85 -36.93
CA ASP A 417 18.19 -5.08 -36.73
C ASP A 417 19.13 -5.45 -37.91
N SER A 418 18.99 -4.79 -39.05
CA SER A 418 19.73 -5.12 -40.27
C SER A 418 20.00 -3.89 -41.14
N PHE A 419 21.10 -3.96 -41.89
CA PHE A 419 21.55 -2.88 -42.76
C PHE A 419 20.46 -2.38 -43.73
N TRP A 420 19.73 -3.31 -44.36
CA TRP A 420 18.66 -2.97 -45.29
C TRP A 420 17.47 -2.28 -44.63
N LYS A 421 17.09 -2.68 -43.41
CA LYS A 421 16.02 -2.02 -42.66
C LYS A 421 16.43 -0.61 -42.25
N ARG A 422 17.67 -0.41 -41.78
CA ARG A 422 18.24 0.91 -41.48
C ARG A 422 18.26 1.82 -42.70
N PHE A 423 18.69 1.31 -43.86
CA PHE A 423 18.70 2.07 -45.10
C PHE A 423 17.28 2.49 -45.53
N ARG A 424 16.32 1.55 -45.51
CA ARG A 424 14.91 1.84 -45.81
C ARG A 424 14.30 2.85 -44.84
N PHE A 425 14.59 2.69 -43.55
CA PHE A 425 14.16 3.62 -42.52
C PHE A 425 14.66 5.03 -42.82
N ALA A 426 15.97 5.20 -43.04
CA ALA A 426 16.57 6.49 -43.40
C ALA A 426 15.94 7.07 -44.68
N TRP A 427 15.73 6.25 -45.71
CA TRP A 427 15.07 6.68 -46.94
C TRP A 427 13.66 7.25 -46.70
N TYR A 428 12.87 6.62 -45.82
CA TYR A 428 11.52 7.09 -45.50
C TYR A 428 11.48 8.31 -44.58
N THR A 429 12.53 8.56 -43.79
CA THR A 429 12.51 9.58 -42.72
C THR A 429 13.33 10.82 -43.04
N ILE A 430 14.29 10.76 -43.99
CA ILE A 430 15.21 11.87 -44.31
C ILE A 430 14.54 13.20 -44.72
N ARG A 431 13.28 13.16 -45.16
CA ARG A 431 12.53 14.36 -45.59
C ARG A 431 11.44 14.80 -44.60
N ILE A 432 11.35 14.18 -43.41
CA ILE A 432 10.35 14.54 -42.42
C ILE A 432 10.87 15.77 -41.64
N PRO A 433 10.20 16.93 -41.71
CA PRO A 433 10.63 18.12 -40.97
C PRO A 433 10.27 18.02 -39.49
N ASN A 434 11.05 18.69 -38.64
CA ASN A 434 10.80 18.75 -37.19
C ASN A 434 9.45 19.40 -36.82
N SER A 435 8.86 20.22 -37.70
CA SER A 435 7.54 20.83 -37.52
C SER A 435 6.39 19.83 -37.54
N GLU A 436 6.64 18.60 -38.01
CA GLU A 436 5.65 17.53 -38.00
C GLU A 436 5.74 16.64 -36.75
N LEU A 437 6.66 16.95 -35.82
CA LEU A 437 6.79 16.20 -34.57
C LEU A 437 5.54 16.39 -33.70
N PRO A 438 4.96 15.31 -33.18
CA PRO A 438 3.78 15.39 -32.32
C PRO A 438 4.11 16.03 -30.97
N GLY A 439 3.09 16.52 -30.27
CA GLY A 439 3.24 17.15 -28.95
C GLY A 439 3.86 18.54 -28.95
N GLN A 440 4.23 19.10 -30.12
CA GLN A 440 4.58 20.50 -30.22
C GLN A 440 3.31 21.35 -30.10
N VAL A 441 3.25 22.20 -29.08
CA VAL A 441 2.24 23.26 -29.01
C VAL A 441 2.52 24.20 -30.18
N ASN A 442 1.66 24.20 -31.20
CA ASN A 442 1.71 25.22 -32.23
C ASN A 442 1.60 26.58 -31.54
N SER A 443 2.69 27.34 -31.48
CA SER A 443 2.72 28.72 -30.99
C SER A 443 2.04 29.71 -31.94
N MET A 444 1.10 29.23 -32.76
CA MET A 444 0.26 30.00 -33.68
C MET A 444 -1.17 29.44 -33.70
N VAL A 445 -1.85 29.54 -32.55
CA VAL A 445 -3.32 29.77 -32.45
C VAL A 445 -3.56 30.69 -31.28
#